data_AF-A0A2V8M1E9-F1
#
_entry.id   AF-A0A2V8M1E9-F1
#
_cell.length_a   1.000
_cell.length_b   1.000
_cell.length_c   1.000
_cell.angle_alpha   90.00
_cell.angle_beta   90.00
_cell.angle_gamma   90.00
#
_symmetry.space_group_name_H-M   'P 1'
#
loop_
_entity.id
_entity.type
_entity.pdbx_description
1 polymer ?
#
loop_
_entity_poly.entity_id
_entity_poly.type
_entity_poly.pdbx_seq_one_letter_code
_entity_poly.pdbx_strand_id
1 'polypeptide(L)' 'MKYSKSSNAKQTTLARPVEAKGIGLHTAVPVQVRLLPAPPDTGYVFLRTDLGGFE' A
#
# COMPACT_ATOMS: atom_id res chain seq x y z
N MET A 1 1.20 -10.88 33.76
CA MET A 1 0.75 -10.30 32.48
C MET A 1 0.24 -11.42 31.58
N LYS A 2 -1.08 -11.49 31.37
CA LYS A 2 -1.70 -12.55 30.57
C LYS A 2 -1.67 -12.10 29.11
N TYR A 3 -0.97 -12.84 28.24
CA TYR A 3 -1.11 -12.68 26.79
C TYR A 3 -2.53 -13.13 26.42
N SER A 4 -3.44 -12.17 26.34
CA SER A 4 -4.76 -12.37 25.77
C SER A 4 -4.58 -12.79 24.32
N LYS A 5 -5.09 -13.98 24.00
CA LYS A 5 -5.04 -14.62 22.69
C LYS A 5 -5.49 -13.62 21.62
N SER A 6 -4.53 -13.05 20.89
CA SER A 6 -4.82 -12.16 19.77
C SER A 6 -5.73 -12.91 18.81
N SER A 7 -6.81 -12.26 18.37
CA SER A 7 -7.73 -12.83 17.39
C SER A 7 -6.90 -13.33 16.20
N ASN A 8 -7.15 -14.57 15.77
CA ASN A 8 -6.46 -15.22 14.67
C ASN A 8 -6.93 -14.63 13.31
N ALA A 9 -6.92 -13.31 13.19
CA ALA A 9 -7.31 -12.60 12.00
C ALA A 9 -6.25 -12.87 10.93
N LYS A 10 -6.66 -13.54 9.86
CA LYS A 10 -5.79 -13.78 8.71
C LYS A 10 -5.40 -12.44 8.09
N GLN A 11 -4.14 -12.29 7.72
CA GLN A 11 -3.71 -11.16 6.91
C GLN A 11 -4.50 -11.12 5.60
N THR A 12 -4.78 -9.90 5.15
CA THR A 12 -5.50 -9.65 3.92
C THR A 12 -4.65 -8.79 3.00
N THR A 13 -4.85 -8.99 1.69
CA THR A 13 -4.27 -8.17 0.65
C THR A 13 -5.33 -7.98 -0.45
N LEU A 14 -5.02 -7.17 -1.46
CA LEU A 14 -5.95 -6.95 -2.57
C LEU A 14 -6.13 -8.22 -3.40
N ALA A 15 -7.37 -8.50 -3.83
CA ALA A 15 -7.64 -9.64 -4.71
C ALA A 15 -7.09 -9.43 -6.14
N ARG A 16 -6.97 -8.17 -6.58
CA ARG A 16 -6.41 -7.77 -7.87
C ARG A 16 -5.87 -6.33 -7.79
N PRO A 17 -4.95 -5.94 -8.69
CA PRO A 17 -4.51 -4.55 -8.81
C PRO A 17 -5.67 -3.58 -9.06
N VAL A 18 -5.58 -2.39 -8.48
CA VAL A 18 -6.50 -1.26 -8.73
C VAL A 18 -5.72 0.04 -8.91
N GLU A 19 -6.31 0.98 -9.66
CA GLU A 19 -5.66 2.23 -10.05
C GLU A 19 -6.60 3.43 -9.91
N ALA A 20 -6.03 4.58 -9.56
CA ALA A 20 -6.72 5.85 -9.49
C ALA A 20 -5.81 6.98 -10.03
N LYS A 21 -6.44 8.03 -10.59
CA LYS A 21 -5.76 9.24 -11.07
C LYS A 21 -6.35 10.45 -10.35
N GLY A 22 -5.53 11.46 -10.05
CA GLY A 22 -5.96 12.66 -9.35
C GLY A 22 -4.90 13.75 -9.30
N ILE A 23 -5.18 14.79 -8.51
CA ILE A 23 -4.26 15.92 -8.27
C ILE A 23 -3.78 15.86 -6.81
N GLY A 24 -2.48 16.01 -6.59
CA GLY A 24 -1.91 16.08 -5.25
C GLY A 24 -2.39 17.34 -4.50
N LEU A 25 -2.99 17.16 -3.33
CA LEU A 25 -3.63 18.26 -2.57
C LEU A 25 -2.69 19.44 -2.30
N HIS A 26 -1.45 19.16 -1.89
CA HIS A 26 -0.49 20.20 -1.50
C HIS A 26 0.47 20.61 -2.64
N THR A 27 0.62 19.79 -3.67
CA THR A 27 1.55 20.05 -4.77
C THR A 27 0.87 20.59 -6.02
N ALA A 28 -0.45 20.39 -6.15
CA ALA A 28 -1.23 20.64 -7.35
C ALA A 28 -0.72 19.90 -8.60
N VAL A 29 0.03 18.80 -8.43
CA VAL A 29 0.59 18.01 -9.54
C VAL A 29 -0.30 16.80 -9.87
N PRO A 30 -0.54 16.46 -11.15
CA PRO A 30 -1.22 15.24 -11.54
C PRO A 30 -0.45 13.99 -11.13
N VAL A 31 -1.15 13.01 -10.57
CA VAL A 31 -0.58 11.74 -10.11
C VAL A 31 -1.45 10.55 -10.53
N GLN A 32 -0.80 9.39 -10.67
CA GLN A 32 -1.44 8.09 -10.78
C GLN A 32 -0.98 7.21 -9.62
N VAL A 33 -1.92 6.61 -8.91
CA VAL A 33 -1.66 5.67 -7.81
C VAL A 33 -2.12 4.29 -8.25
N ARG A 34 -1.27 3.28 -8.02
CA ARG A 34 -1.59 1.87 -8.23
C ARG A 34 -1.42 1.12 -6.92
N LEU A 35 -2.46 0.42 -6.49
CA LEU A 35 -2.41 -0.46 -5.33
C LEU A 35 -2.29 -1.90 -5.82
N LEU A 36 -1.31 -2.63 -5.28
CA LEU A 36 -0.96 -3.98 -5.68
C LEU A 36 -1.17 -4.97 -4.53
N PRO A 37 -1.54 -6.24 -4.82
CA PRO A 37 -1.43 -7.31 -3.84
C PRO A 37 0.03 -7.45 -3.37
N ALA A 38 0.20 -7.86 -2.12
CA ALA A 38 1.50 -8.10 -1.51
C ALA A 38 1.49 -9.45 -0.76
N PRO A 39 2.66 -10.13 -0.65
CA PRO A 39 2.80 -11.33 0.18
C PRO A 39 2.47 -11.07 1.67
N PRO A 40 2.21 -12.12 2.45
CA PRO A 40 2.11 -12.03 3.91
C PRO A 40 3.29 -11.30 4.55
N ASP A 41 3.04 -10.68 5.69
CA ASP A 41 4.03 -9.97 6.53
C ASP A 41 4.72 -8.75 5.87
N THR A 42 4.31 -8.34 4.66
CA THR A 42 4.87 -7.15 3.98
C THR A 42 4.52 -5.84 4.67
N GLY A 43 3.32 -5.73 5.27
CA GLY A 43 2.76 -4.47 5.73
C GLY A 43 2.35 -3.55 4.56
N TYR A 44 2.37 -2.22 4.79
CA TYR A 44 2.09 -1.23 3.75
C TYR A 44 3.39 -0.58 3.28
N VAL A 45 3.64 -0.62 1.97
CA VAL A 45 4.82 -0.03 1.33
C VAL A 45 4.38 1.00 0.30
N PHE A 46 4.92 2.21 0.39
CA PHE A 46 4.74 3.26 -0.61
C PHE A 46 5.96 3.30 -1.52
N LEU A 47 5.75 3.19 -2.83
CA LEU A 47 6.82 3.20 -3.83
C LEU A 47 6.65 4.40 -4.77
N ARG A 48 7.71 5.20 -4.93
CA ARG A 48 7.81 6.26 -5.95
C ARG A 48 8.37 5.69 -7.23
N THR A 49 7.50 5.34 -8.18
CA THR A 49 7.91 4.70 -9.44
C THR A 49 8.46 5.67 -10.48
N ASP A 50 8.21 6.97 -10.31
CA ASP A 50 8.70 8.03 -11.20
C ASP A 50 10.18 8.38 -10.98
N LEU A 51 10.76 7.92 -9.87
CA LEU A 51 12.17 8.14 -9.55
C LEU A 51 13.12 7.09 -10.17
N GLY A 52 12.67 6.26 -11.12
CA GLY A 52 13.54 5.32 -11.82
C GLY A 52 14.25 4.27 -10.94
N GLY A 53 13.77 4.04 -9.72
CA GLY A 53 14.38 3.10 -8.77
C GLY A 53 15.49 3.69 -7.88
N PHE A 54 15.62 5.02 -7.81
CA PHE A 54 16.44 5.65 -6.77
C PHE A 54 15.68 5.64 -5.44
N GLU A 55 16.22 4.93 -4.44
CA GLU A 55 15.73 4.89 -3.05
C GLU A 55 16.12 6.17 -2.26
#